data_AF-A0A1W2ESC0-F1
#
_entry.id   AF-A0A1W2ESC0-F1
#
_cell.length_a   1.000
_cell.length_b   1.000
_cell.length_c   1.000
_cell.angle_alpha   90.00
_cell.angle_beta   90.00
_cell.angle_gamma   90.00
#
_symmetry.space_group_name_H-M   'P 1'
#
loop_
_entity.id
_entity.type
_entity.pdbx_description
1 polymer ?
#
loop_
_entity_poly.entity_id
_entity_poly.type
_entity_poly.pdbx_seq_one_letter_code
_entity_poly.pdbx_strand_id
1 'polypeptide(L)'
;MRTIAGMPHILHDETISSWLYRSTLRSRYNNQYLAGQSFMIPSPVSWGGPLVESSDWDFDPNTDFLKAAMENLAIDVNYAAALFFNTHGRVVDWARRWWFCAQCLRADIARGQAPGWRKHWCYRDSIVCSTHGADLHRLQVQPQLSRGWDAFIQCLQDRLIDPAWQCQNFQRFRVSVVNRVARWKLKQ
;
A
#
# COMPACT_ATOMS: atom_id res chain seq x y z
N MET A 1 -5.65 17.80 8.53
CA MET A 1 -5.99 16.97 7.35
C MET A 1 -7.48 16.68 7.39
N ARG A 2 -8.23 17.00 6.33
CA ARG A 2 -9.66 16.72 6.26
C ARG A 2 -9.86 15.23 5.95
N THR A 3 -10.55 14.53 6.84
CA THR A 3 -11.08 13.19 6.57
C THR A 3 -12.19 13.30 5.53
N ILE A 4 -12.12 12.53 4.44
CA ILE A 4 -13.26 12.37 3.54
C ILE A 4 -14.33 11.63 4.34
N ALA A 5 -15.52 12.22 4.46
CA ALA A 5 -16.57 11.72 5.34
C ALA A 5 -16.89 10.25 5.02
N GLY A 6 -16.98 9.40 6.05
CA GLY A 6 -17.23 7.97 5.89
C GLY A 6 -16.00 7.12 5.51
N MET A 7 -14.87 7.71 5.13
CA MET A 7 -13.67 6.97 4.71
C MET A 7 -12.63 6.81 5.83
N PRO A 8 -11.81 5.74 5.80
CA PRO A 8 -10.68 5.58 6.72
C PRO A 8 -9.65 6.69 6.52
N HIS A 9 -8.94 7.01 7.60
CA HIS A 9 -7.78 7.89 7.54
C HIS A 9 -6.70 7.30 6.60
N ILE A 10 -6.12 8.17 5.77
CA ILE A 10 -5.01 7.85 4.87
C ILE A 10 -3.76 7.60 5.71
N LEU A 11 -3.14 6.44 5.59
CA LEU A 11 -1.96 6.12 6.38
C LEU A 11 -0.73 6.88 5.86
N HIS A 12 0.27 7.02 6.73
CA HIS A 12 1.55 7.60 6.32
C HIS A 12 2.11 6.83 5.12
N ASP A 13 2.39 7.55 4.04
CA ASP A 13 2.96 7.03 2.81
C ASP A 13 2.11 5.91 2.15
N GLU A 14 0.79 5.93 2.34
CA GLU A 14 -0.11 4.93 1.76
C GLU A 14 -0.27 5.10 0.24
N THR A 15 -0.40 3.99 -0.50
CA THR A 15 -0.80 4.03 -1.91
C THR A 15 -2.31 4.26 -2.04
N ILE A 16 -2.75 4.86 -3.16
CA ILE A 16 -4.18 5.14 -3.34
C ILE A 16 -5.00 3.85 -3.46
N SER A 17 -4.47 2.82 -4.11
CA SER A 17 -5.14 1.52 -4.24
C SER A 17 -5.36 0.83 -2.89
N SER A 18 -4.40 0.95 -1.97
CA SER A 18 -4.54 0.47 -0.59
C SER A 18 -5.64 1.22 0.15
N TRP A 19 -5.62 2.56 0.05
CA TRP A 19 -6.59 3.39 0.73
C TRP A 19 -8.03 3.16 0.21
N LEU A 20 -8.20 3.05 -1.11
CA LEU A 20 -9.50 2.71 -1.70
C LEU A 20 -9.98 1.33 -1.24
N TYR A 21 -9.11 0.31 -1.27
CA TYR A 21 -9.46 -1.02 -0.78
C TYR A 21 -9.92 -1.00 0.68
N ARG A 22 -9.19 -0.31 1.57
CA ARG A 22 -9.59 -0.16 2.98
C ARG A 22 -10.91 0.60 3.14
N SER A 23 -11.18 1.57 2.26
CA SER A 23 -12.44 2.30 2.22
C SER A 23 -13.61 1.37 1.90
N THR A 24 -13.41 0.39 1.00
CA THR A 24 -14.44 -0.62 0.70
C THR A 24 -14.73 -1.55 1.89
N LEU A 25 -13.73 -1.88 2.71
CA LEU A 25 -13.92 -2.74 3.89
C LEU A 25 -14.82 -2.07 4.93
N ARG A 26 -14.66 -0.75 5.13
CA ARG A 26 -15.50 0.03 6.04
C ARG A 26 -16.93 0.19 5.52
N SER A 27 -17.09 0.39 4.21
CA SER A 27 -18.40 0.43 3.56
C SER A 27 -19.15 -0.89 3.72
N ARG A 28 -18.47 -2.05 3.59
CA ARG A 28 -19.09 -3.37 3.84
C ARG A 28 -19.61 -3.54 5.27
N TYR A 29 -18.90 -3.01 6.26
CA TYR A 29 -19.36 -3.02 7.65
C TYR A 29 -20.61 -2.15 7.85
N ASN A 30 -20.64 -0.95 7.26
CA ASN A 30 -21.78 -0.04 7.40
C ASN A 30 -23.01 -0.50 6.58
N ASN A 31 -22.82 -1.11 5.42
CA ASN A 31 -23.91 -1.63 4.58
C ASN A 31 -24.60 -2.87 5.19
N GLN A 32 -23.94 -3.61 6.09
CA GLN A 32 -24.58 -4.72 6.81
C GLN A 32 -25.52 -4.26 7.93
N TYR A 33 -25.35 -3.04 8.46
CA TYR A 33 -26.20 -2.48 9.52
C TYR A 33 -27.30 -1.54 9.00
N LEU A 34 -27.21 -1.07 7.76
CA LEU A 34 -28.19 -0.18 7.13
C LEU A 34 -28.82 -0.88 5.91
N ALA A 35 -29.66 -1.88 6.17
CA ALA A 35 -30.44 -2.63 5.17
C ALA A 35 -31.55 -1.79 4.48
N GLY A 36 -31.27 -0.53 4.12
CA GLY A 36 -32.27 0.38 3.54
C GLY A 36 -31.73 1.56 2.74
N GLN A 37 -30.41 1.79 2.68
CA GLN A 37 -29.84 2.84 1.82
C GLN A 37 -28.67 2.27 1.03
N SER A 38 -28.92 2.10 -0.28
CA SER A 38 -27.93 1.69 -1.27
C SER A 38 -26.84 2.76 -1.40
N PHE A 39 -25.88 2.77 -0.48
CA PHE A 39 -24.67 3.58 -0.62
C PHE A 39 -23.73 2.85 -1.57
N MET A 40 -23.71 3.36 -2.80
CA MET A 40 -22.73 3.16 -3.86
C MET A 40 -22.29 1.70 -4.08
N ILE A 41 -22.92 1.07 -5.07
CA ILE A 41 -22.39 -0.11 -5.75
C ILE A 41 -20.91 0.19 -6.08
N PRO A 42 -19.93 -0.60 -5.59
CA PRO A 42 -18.54 -0.37 -5.93
C PRO A 42 -18.34 -0.61 -7.43
N SER A 43 -17.83 0.41 -8.14
CA SER A 43 -17.41 0.32 -9.55
C SER A 43 -16.24 -0.67 -9.71
N PRO A 44 -15.96 -1.19 -10.91
CA PRO A 44 -15.87 -2.60 -11.31
C PRO A 44 -14.60 -3.35 -10.85
N VAL A 45 -13.92 -2.92 -9.80
CA VAL A 45 -12.84 -3.68 -9.17
C VAL A 45 -13.44 -4.64 -8.15
N SER A 46 -14.21 -5.58 -8.66
CA SER A 46 -14.76 -6.70 -7.92
C SER A 46 -13.61 -7.52 -7.30
N TRP A 47 -13.35 -7.25 -6.02
CA TRP A 47 -13.13 -8.26 -5.00
C TRP A 47 -12.19 -9.43 -5.35
N GLY A 48 -10.91 -9.13 -5.64
CA GLY A 48 -9.88 -10.16 -5.76
C GLY A 48 -9.73 -10.78 -7.16
N GLY A 49 -10.37 -10.20 -8.18
CA GLY A 49 -10.04 -10.51 -9.58
C GLY A 49 -8.65 -9.97 -9.96
N PRO A 50 -7.95 -10.60 -10.93
CA PRO A 50 -6.70 -10.07 -11.46
C PRO A 50 -6.95 -8.65 -11.99
N LEU A 51 -6.05 -7.70 -11.68
CA LEU A 51 -6.12 -6.37 -12.28
C LEU A 51 -6.14 -6.52 -13.80
N VAL A 52 -7.28 -6.16 -14.40
CA VAL A 52 -7.39 -5.96 -15.83
C VAL A 52 -6.68 -4.65 -16.14
N GLU A 53 -5.59 -4.77 -16.90
CA GLU A 53 -4.88 -3.73 -17.66
C GLU A 53 -3.88 -2.78 -16.93
N SER A 54 -2.61 -3.01 -17.29
CA SER A 54 -1.42 -2.15 -17.55
C SER A 54 -1.23 -0.74 -16.97
N SER A 55 -2.25 -0.08 -16.41
CA SER A 55 -2.15 1.30 -15.94
C SER A 55 -1.78 1.35 -14.44
N ASP A 56 -0.71 2.07 -14.11
CA ASP A 56 -0.19 2.17 -12.74
C ASP A 56 -0.82 3.35 -12.00
N TRP A 57 -2.07 3.19 -11.60
CA TRP A 57 -2.85 4.24 -10.95
C TRP A 57 -2.43 4.58 -9.51
N ASP A 58 -1.44 3.90 -8.92
CA ASP A 58 -0.81 4.35 -7.67
C ASP A 58 0.18 5.51 -7.88
N PHE A 59 0.72 5.63 -9.10
CA PHE A 59 1.80 6.57 -9.44
C PHE A 59 1.53 7.38 -10.71
N ASP A 60 0.47 7.04 -11.46
CA ASP A 60 -0.03 7.82 -12.60
C ASP A 60 -1.39 8.45 -12.28
N PRO A 61 -1.44 9.79 -12.08
CA PRO A 61 -2.69 10.50 -11.79
C PRO A 61 -3.60 10.65 -13.03
N ASN A 62 -3.13 10.29 -14.23
CA ASN A 62 -3.85 10.55 -15.48
C ASN A 62 -4.68 9.36 -15.97
N THR A 63 -4.71 8.25 -15.23
CA THR A 63 -5.48 7.08 -15.61
C THR A 63 -6.99 7.37 -15.60
N ASP A 64 -7.71 6.89 -16.61
CA ASP A 64 -9.15 7.12 -16.73
C ASP A 64 -9.92 6.48 -15.57
N PHE A 65 -9.44 5.32 -15.11
CA PHE A 65 -9.96 4.67 -13.92
C PHE A 65 -9.89 5.57 -12.68
N LEU A 66 -8.76 6.24 -12.44
CA LEU A 66 -8.59 7.11 -11.29
C LEU A 66 -9.54 8.31 -11.38
N LYS A 67 -9.64 8.96 -12.54
CA LYS A 67 -10.55 10.09 -12.76
C LYS A 67 -11.98 9.68 -12.43
N ALA A 68 -12.45 8.57 -12.99
CA ALA A 68 -13.78 8.03 -12.70
C ALA A 68 -13.97 7.68 -11.22
N ALA A 69 -12.97 7.10 -10.56
CA ALA A 69 -13.03 6.78 -9.13
C ALA A 69 -13.13 8.04 -8.26
N MET A 70 -12.33 9.08 -8.55
CA MET A 70 -12.34 10.33 -7.79
C MET A 70 -13.66 11.11 -8.00
N GLU A 71 -14.17 11.15 -9.22
CA GLU A 71 -15.48 11.74 -9.53
C GLU A 71 -16.61 11.07 -8.75
N ASN A 72 -16.68 9.73 -8.77
CA ASN A 72 -17.70 8.97 -8.04
C ASN A 72 -17.62 9.19 -6.53
N LEU A 73 -16.42 9.41 -5.98
CA LEU A 73 -16.21 9.64 -4.56
C LEU A 73 -16.30 11.12 -4.16
N ALA A 74 -16.58 12.01 -5.12
CA ALA A 74 -16.57 13.46 -4.94
C ALA A 74 -15.26 13.99 -4.31
N ILE A 75 -14.12 13.39 -4.73
CA ILE A 75 -12.78 13.78 -4.28
C ILE A 75 -12.16 14.69 -5.32
N ASP A 76 -11.62 15.82 -4.89
CA ASP A 76 -10.83 16.69 -5.75
C ASP A 76 -9.56 15.97 -6.23
N VAL A 77 -9.41 15.85 -7.56
CA VAL A 77 -8.29 15.14 -8.19
C VAL A 77 -6.95 15.79 -7.87
N ASN A 78 -6.87 17.12 -7.77
CA ASN A 78 -5.64 17.83 -7.41
C ASN A 78 -5.26 17.56 -5.95
N TYR A 79 -6.25 17.47 -5.06
CA TYR A 79 -6.03 17.09 -3.67
C TYR A 79 -5.53 15.64 -3.57
N ALA A 80 -6.14 14.70 -4.30
CA ALA A 80 -5.69 13.32 -4.37
C ALA A 80 -4.27 13.22 -4.98
N ALA A 81 -3.99 13.99 -6.04
CA ALA A 81 -2.68 14.12 -6.67
C ALA A 81 -1.59 14.47 -5.65
N ALA A 82 -1.82 15.51 -4.84
CA ALA A 82 -0.88 15.99 -3.83
C ALA A 82 -0.59 14.96 -2.73
N LEU A 83 -1.55 14.10 -2.39
CA LEU A 83 -1.42 13.11 -1.32
C LEU A 83 -0.74 11.82 -1.80
N PHE A 84 -1.19 11.29 -2.94
CA PHE A 84 -0.82 9.94 -3.37
C PHE A 84 0.33 9.94 -4.38
N PHE A 85 0.42 10.93 -5.27
CA PHE A 85 1.25 10.83 -6.48
C PHE A 85 2.63 11.48 -6.38
N ASN A 86 3.08 11.82 -5.17
CA ASN A 86 4.44 12.29 -4.96
C ASN A 86 5.43 11.11 -5.12
N THR A 87 6.28 11.17 -6.16
CA THR A 87 7.26 10.13 -6.50
C THR A 87 8.68 10.57 -6.15
N HIS A 88 9.47 9.66 -5.59
CA HIS A 88 10.84 9.94 -5.13
C HIS A 88 11.91 9.12 -5.86
N GLY A 89 11.55 8.40 -6.91
CA GLY A 89 12.47 7.54 -7.63
C GLY A 89 11.80 6.63 -8.66
N ARG A 90 12.54 5.61 -9.10
CA ARG A 90 12.04 4.63 -10.07
C ARG A 90 11.09 3.65 -9.40
N VAL A 91 9.82 3.73 -9.77
CA VAL A 91 8.76 2.84 -9.31
C VAL A 91 8.85 1.49 -10.04
N VAL A 92 8.53 0.40 -9.35
CA VAL A 92 8.36 -0.92 -9.95
C VAL A 92 6.94 -1.08 -10.46
N ASP A 93 6.80 -1.80 -11.59
CA ASP A 93 5.50 -2.17 -12.16
C ASP A 93 4.59 -2.76 -11.10
N TRP A 94 3.28 -2.56 -11.23
CA TRP A 94 2.28 -3.06 -10.29
C TRP A 94 2.49 -4.55 -9.94
N ALA A 95 2.65 -5.39 -10.95
CA ALA A 95 2.84 -6.84 -10.81
C ALA A 95 4.16 -7.22 -10.10
N ARG A 96 5.05 -6.25 -9.86
CA ARG A 96 6.34 -6.41 -9.17
C ARG A 96 6.37 -5.82 -7.76
N ARG A 97 5.22 -5.39 -7.22
CA ARG A 97 5.08 -4.83 -5.87
C ARG A 97 4.93 -5.91 -4.81
N TRP A 98 5.97 -6.70 -4.64
CA TRP A 98 5.99 -7.84 -3.72
C TRP A 98 6.45 -7.47 -2.31
N TRP A 99 7.09 -6.31 -2.13
CA TRP A 99 7.83 -6.00 -0.91
C TRP A 99 6.98 -5.24 0.10
N PHE A 100 7.08 -5.59 1.38
CA PHE A 100 6.34 -4.91 2.46
C PHE A 100 7.07 -4.96 3.81
N CYS A 101 6.67 -4.12 4.76
CA CYS A 101 7.21 -4.16 6.13
C CYS A 101 6.22 -4.76 7.12
N ALA A 102 6.56 -5.91 7.72
CA ALA A 102 5.73 -6.57 8.72
C ALA A 102 5.42 -5.69 9.94
N GLN A 103 6.37 -4.86 10.39
CA GLN A 103 6.18 -3.97 11.53
C GLN A 103 5.17 -2.85 11.22
N CYS A 104 5.19 -2.29 10.00
CA CYS A 104 4.18 -1.32 9.58
C CYS A 104 2.77 -1.91 9.59
N LEU A 105 2.60 -3.11 9.04
CA LEU A 105 1.29 -3.77 8.98
C LEU A 105 0.76 -4.09 10.38
N ARG A 106 1.62 -4.59 11.29
CA ARG A 106 1.27 -4.82 12.70
C ARG A 106 0.90 -3.52 13.42
N ALA A 107 1.63 -2.43 13.16
CA ALA A 107 1.34 -1.13 13.74
C ALA A 107 -0.01 -0.55 13.27
N ASP A 108 -0.41 -0.81 12.02
CA ASP A 108 -1.73 -0.43 11.52
C ASP A 108 -2.84 -1.16 12.27
N ILE A 109 -2.74 -2.49 12.40
CA ILE A 109 -3.70 -3.31 13.13
C ILE A 109 -3.75 -2.92 14.61
N ALA A 110 -2.61 -2.68 15.25
CA ALA A 110 -2.54 -2.25 16.64
C ALA A 110 -3.26 -0.90 16.88
N ARG A 111 -3.38 -0.05 15.85
CA ARG A 111 -4.15 1.20 15.87
C ARG A 111 -5.62 1.02 15.47
N GLY A 112 -6.11 -0.21 15.33
CA GLY A 112 -7.47 -0.50 14.90
C GLY A 112 -7.73 -0.20 13.41
N GLN A 113 -6.68 -0.16 12.59
CA GLN A 113 -6.76 0.15 11.16
C GLN A 113 -6.44 -1.10 10.35
N ALA A 114 -7.19 -1.32 9.25
CA ALA A 114 -6.81 -2.35 8.28
C ALA A 114 -5.41 -2.07 7.71
N PRO A 115 -4.60 -3.10 7.39
CA PRO A 115 -3.22 -2.91 6.97
C PRO A 115 -3.14 -2.18 5.63
N GLY A 116 -2.28 -1.16 5.54
CA GLY A 116 -2.08 -0.41 4.30
C GLY A 116 -0.80 -0.77 3.56
N TRP A 117 -0.81 -0.64 2.23
CA TRP A 117 0.38 -0.72 1.40
C TRP A 117 1.07 0.64 1.31
N ARG A 118 2.40 0.68 1.46
CA ARG A 118 3.16 1.94 1.42
C ARG A 118 3.83 2.19 0.07
N LYS A 119 3.84 3.44 -0.38
CA LYS A 119 4.45 3.89 -1.64
C LYS A 119 5.96 3.66 -1.63
N HIS A 120 6.62 3.90 -0.50
CA HIS A 120 8.06 3.65 -0.35
C HIS A 120 8.43 2.20 -0.67
N TRP A 121 7.55 1.21 -0.49
CA TRP A 121 7.87 -0.18 -0.81
C TRP A 121 7.83 -0.49 -2.32
N CYS A 122 7.29 0.43 -3.12
CA CYS A 122 7.10 0.27 -4.55
C CYS A 122 8.27 0.86 -5.37
N TYR A 123 9.33 1.37 -4.75
CA TYR A 123 10.51 1.83 -5.48
C TYR A 123 11.51 0.68 -5.69
N ARG A 124 12.21 0.70 -6.82
CA ARG A 124 13.18 -0.33 -7.22
C ARG A 124 14.28 -0.58 -6.17
N ASP A 125 14.71 0.48 -5.49
CA ASP A 125 15.82 0.45 -4.54
C ASP A 125 15.34 0.26 -3.08
N SER A 126 14.03 0.05 -2.88
CA SER A 126 13.46 -0.12 -1.56
C SER A 126 13.64 -1.54 -1.05
N ILE A 127 14.65 -1.71 -0.21
CA ILE A 127 14.97 -2.95 0.48
C ILE A 127 14.79 -2.84 1.99
N VAL A 128 14.63 -1.63 2.51
CA VAL A 128 14.47 -1.35 3.94
C VAL A 128 13.28 -0.43 4.13
N CYS A 129 12.50 -0.71 5.16
CA CYS A 129 11.47 0.19 5.66
C CYS A 129 12.11 1.45 6.25
N SER A 130 11.84 2.62 5.67
CA SER A 130 12.33 3.91 6.18
C SER A 130 11.86 4.20 7.61
N THR A 131 10.64 3.78 7.96
CA THR A 131 10.08 3.96 9.31
C THR A 131 10.81 3.11 10.34
N HIS A 132 10.87 1.79 10.14
CA HIS A 132 11.38 0.84 11.15
C HIS A 132 12.88 0.54 11.02
N GLY A 133 13.50 0.85 9.88
CA GLY A 133 14.88 0.42 9.59
C GLY A 133 15.03 -1.09 9.43
N ALA A 134 13.93 -1.81 9.19
CA ALA A 134 13.91 -3.26 9.03
C ALA A 134 13.81 -3.66 7.56
N ASP A 135 14.34 -4.82 7.23
CA ASP A 135 14.25 -5.43 5.90
C ASP A 135 12.78 -5.59 5.47
N LEU A 136 12.53 -5.37 4.17
CA LEU A 136 11.22 -5.68 3.60
C LEU A 136 11.07 -7.19 3.38
N HIS A 137 9.87 -7.70 3.63
CA HIS A 137 9.50 -9.08 3.37
C HIS A 137 8.88 -9.20 1.99
N ARG A 138 9.08 -10.35 1.33
CA ARG A 138 8.41 -10.66 0.06
C ARG A 138 7.05 -11.29 0.32
N LEU A 139 6.03 -10.78 -0.36
CA LEU A 139 4.71 -11.40 -0.45
C LEU A 139 4.82 -12.71 -1.22
N GLN A 140 4.26 -13.80 -0.68
CA GLN A 140 4.31 -15.12 -1.33
C GLN A 140 3.17 -15.32 -2.34
N VAL A 141 2.11 -14.52 -2.25
CA VAL A 141 0.98 -14.54 -3.19
C VAL A 141 1.07 -13.38 -4.18
N GLN A 142 0.46 -13.55 -5.36
CA GLN A 142 0.44 -12.50 -6.37
C GLN A 142 -0.18 -11.21 -5.82
N PRO A 143 0.46 -10.02 -5.99
CA PRO A 143 -0.07 -8.78 -5.46
C PRO A 143 -1.44 -8.44 -6.06
N GLN A 144 -2.46 -8.43 -5.20
CA GLN A 144 -3.81 -7.95 -5.50
C GLN A 144 -4.10 -6.65 -4.74
N LEU A 145 -5.33 -6.13 -4.82
CA LEU A 145 -5.77 -5.02 -3.96
C LEU A 145 -5.80 -5.40 -2.48
N SER A 146 -6.05 -6.67 -2.16
CA SER A 146 -6.01 -7.22 -0.80
C SER A 146 -4.60 -7.40 -0.23
N ARG A 147 -3.53 -7.10 -1.00
CA ARG A 147 -2.15 -7.43 -0.64
C ARG A 147 -1.71 -7.00 0.76
N GLY A 148 -2.24 -5.90 1.29
CA GLY A 148 -1.97 -5.47 2.67
C GLY A 148 -2.44 -6.49 3.71
N TRP A 149 -3.63 -7.06 3.50
CA TRP A 149 -4.17 -8.15 4.33
C TRP A 149 -3.41 -9.45 4.10
N ASP A 150 -3.16 -9.83 2.84
CA ASP A 150 -2.44 -11.06 2.52
C ASP A 150 -1.04 -11.07 3.14
N ALA A 151 -0.32 -9.95 3.06
CA ALA A 151 0.97 -9.75 3.71
C ALA A 151 0.88 -9.83 5.23
N PHE A 152 -0.17 -9.28 5.84
CA PHE A 152 -0.38 -9.36 7.28
C PHE A 152 -0.63 -10.81 7.72
N ILE A 153 -1.48 -11.55 7.02
CA ILE A 153 -1.72 -12.97 7.31
C ILE A 153 -0.43 -13.78 7.17
N GLN A 154 0.35 -13.54 6.12
CA GLN A 154 1.66 -14.15 5.95
C GLN A 154 2.60 -13.88 7.15
N CYS A 155 2.56 -12.67 7.72
CA CYS A 155 3.36 -12.33 8.92
C CYS A 155 2.94 -13.07 10.19
N LEU A 156 1.73 -13.63 10.22
CA LEU A 156 1.25 -14.47 11.33
C LEU A 156 1.69 -15.92 11.14
N GLN A 157 1.86 -16.36 9.89
CA GLN A 157 2.14 -17.73 9.52
C GLN A 157 3.65 -18.03 9.42
N ASP A 158 4.47 -17.08 8.97
CA ASP A 158 5.86 -17.35 8.59
C ASP A 158 6.93 -16.62 9.40
N ARG A 159 8.01 -17.37 9.68
CA ARG A 159 9.33 -16.91 10.19
C ARG A 159 10.43 -17.03 9.11
N LEU A 160 10.10 -16.91 7.83
CA LEU A 160 11.07 -17.19 6.77
C LEU A 160 11.55 -15.92 6.07
N ILE A 161 12.88 -15.72 6.12
CA ILE A 161 13.60 -14.76 5.28
C ILE A 161 13.69 -15.37 3.89
N ASP A 162 13.28 -14.62 2.85
CA ASP A 162 13.35 -15.07 1.46
C ASP A 162 14.81 -15.43 1.10
N PRO A 163 15.10 -16.65 0.62
CA PRO A 163 16.45 -17.08 0.22
C PRO A 163 17.14 -16.14 -0.78
N ALA A 164 16.37 -15.42 -1.61
CA ALA A 164 16.89 -14.43 -2.55
C ALA A 164 17.65 -13.28 -1.85
N TRP A 165 17.33 -13.01 -0.58
CA TRP A 165 18.03 -12.02 0.24
C TRP A 165 19.44 -12.49 0.61
N GLN A 166 19.74 -13.78 0.50
CA GLN A 166 21.05 -14.31 0.85
C GLN A 166 22.10 -14.13 -0.26
N CYS A 167 21.73 -13.65 -1.46
CA CYS A 167 22.71 -13.48 -2.52
C CYS A 167 23.73 -12.36 -2.19
N GLN A 168 25.00 -12.57 -2.56
CA GLN A 168 26.11 -11.72 -2.11
C GLN A 168 25.96 -10.25 -2.55
N ASN A 169 25.48 -10.02 -3.77
CA ASN A 169 25.25 -8.66 -4.30
C ASN A 169 24.19 -7.93 -3.51
N PHE A 170 23.10 -8.62 -3.16
CA PHE A 170 22.04 -8.07 -2.33
C PHE A 170 22.55 -7.75 -0.93
N GLN A 171 23.33 -8.64 -0.30
CA GLN A 171 23.91 -8.40 1.02
C GLN A 171 24.82 -7.15 1.04
N ARG A 172 25.64 -6.95 0.00
CA ARG A 172 26.48 -5.74 -0.13
C ARG A 172 25.63 -4.47 -0.27
N PHE A 173 24.62 -4.50 -1.13
CA PHE A 173 23.70 -3.37 -1.29
C PHE A 173 22.96 -3.06 0.01
N ARG A 174 22.46 -4.11 0.69
CA ARG A 174 21.80 -4.03 2.00
C ARG A 174 22.65 -3.36 3.06
N VAL A 175 23.90 -3.80 3.25
CA VAL A 175 24.82 -3.18 4.22
C VAL A 175 25.00 -1.69 3.93
N SER A 176 25.18 -1.31 2.67
CA SER A 176 25.31 0.11 2.27
C SER A 176 24.05 0.92 2.63
N VAL A 177 22.86 0.42 2.29
CA VAL A 177 21.59 1.12 2.54
C VAL A 177 21.30 1.21 4.03
N VAL A 178 21.42 0.12 4.78
CA VAL A 178 21.20 0.08 6.24
C VAL A 178 22.13 1.08 6.94
N ASN A 179 23.41 1.11 6.57
CA ASN A 179 24.37 2.08 7.14
C ASN A 179 23.98 3.53 6.84
N ARG A 180 23.48 3.83 5.64
CA ARG A 180 23.00 5.18 5.29
C ARG A 180 21.77 5.56 6.12
N VAL A 181 20.80 4.66 6.24
CA VAL A 181 19.57 4.89 7.03
C VAL A 181 19.90 5.08 8.51
N ALA A 182 20.77 4.25 9.08
CA ALA A 182 21.21 4.38 10.47
C ALA A 182 21.89 5.72 10.73
N ARG A 183 22.83 6.13 9.85
CA ARG A 183 23.49 7.45 9.94
C ARG A 183 22.52 8.61 9.79
N TRP A 184 21.49 8.47 8.95
CA TRP A 184 20.46 9.50 8.79
C TRP A 184 19.61 9.64 10.06
N LYS A 185 19.18 8.52 10.67
CA LYS A 185 18.44 8.53 11.94
C LYS A 185 19.22 9.15 13.09
N LEU A 186 20.55 8.96 13.14
CA LEU A 186 21.42 9.57 14.16
C LEU A 186 21.60 11.10 14.00
N LYS A 187 21.22 11.67 12.85
CA LYS A 187 21.33 13.11 12.57
C LYS A 187 20.02 13.88 12.77
N GLN A 188 18.93 13.19 13.11
CA GLN A 188 17.65 13.79 13.49
C GLN A 188 17.57 13.89 15.01
#